data_AF-A0A924VGX3-F1
#
_entry.id   AF-A0A924VGX3-F1
#
_cell.length_a   1.000
_cell.length_b   1.000
_cell.length_c   1.000
_cell.angle_alpha   90.00
_cell.angle_beta   90.00
_cell.angle_gamma   90.00
#
_symmetry.space_group_name_H-M   'P 1'
#
loop_
_entity.id
_entity.type
_entity.pdbx_description
1 polymer ?
#
loop_
_entity_poly.entity_id
_entity_poly.type
_entity_poly.pdbx_seq_one_letter_code
_entity_poly.pdbx_strand_id
1 'polypeptide(L)'
;MPELPEVHALVTDLDSRLGGRIIASLDIVSFAALKTFDPQPSALTAATIDGVSRQGKFLDITCSTAAAGVLHVIIHLARAGWILWRDGPPPPPSRLGGGPL
;
A
#
# COMPACT_ATOMS: atom_id res chain seq x y z
N MET A 1 1.54 18.39 -7.56
CA MET A 1 2.43 17.52 -6.77
C MET A 1 2.10 17.85 -5.35
N PRO A 2 1.72 16.87 -4.51
CA PRO A 2 1.39 17.21 -3.14
C PRO A 2 2.61 17.82 -2.44
N GLU A 3 2.42 18.97 -1.80
CA GLU A 3 3.48 19.68 -1.09
C GLU A 3 3.86 18.94 0.21
N LEU A 4 5.01 19.27 0.81
CA LEU A 4 5.48 18.64 2.06
C LEU A 4 4.41 18.60 3.19
N PRO A 5 3.63 19.67 3.43
CA PRO A 5 2.54 19.65 4.40
C PRO A 5 1.43 18.63 4.06
N GLU A 6 1.13 18.45 2.77
CA GLU A 6 0.08 17.53 2.31
C GLU A 6 0.49 16.07 2.51
N VAL A 7 1.75 15.75 2.21
CA VAL A 7 2.30 14.40 2.47
C VAL A 7 2.33 14.12 3.97
N HIS A 8 2.69 15.10 4.79
CA HIS A 8 2.69 14.92 6.25
C HIS A 8 1.27 14.69 6.79
N ALA A 9 0.29 15.48 6.35
CA ALA A 9 -1.12 15.28 6.73
C ALA A 9 -1.63 13.90 6.29
N LEU A 10 -1.26 13.45 5.09
CA LEU A 10 -1.60 12.13 4.58
C LEU A 10 -0.99 11.00 5.44
N VAL A 11 0.27 11.13 5.85
CA VAL A 11 0.92 10.18 6.77
C VAL A 11 0.15 10.11 8.08
N THR A 12 -0.15 11.25 8.71
CA THR A 12 -0.86 11.27 9.99
C THR A 12 -2.26 10.64 9.91
N ASP A 13 -3.03 10.96 8.86
CA ASP A 13 -4.36 10.36 8.68
C ASP A 13 -4.25 8.84 8.44
N LEU A 14 -3.34 8.41 7.57
CA LEU A 14 -3.15 6.98 7.28
C LEU A 14 -2.65 6.20 8.50
N ASP A 15 -1.69 6.75 9.25
CA ASP A 15 -1.15 6.11 10.46
C ASP A 15 -2.27 5.87 11.50
N SER A 16 -3.10 6.89 11.73
CA SER A 16 -4.25 6.79 12.65
C SER A 16 -5.28 5.73 12.23
N ARG A 17 -5.39 5.47 10.92
CA ARG A 17 -6.33 4.49 10.37
C ARG A 17 -5.75 3.10 10.29
N LEU A 18 -4.48 2.96 9.95
CA LEU A 18 -3.85 1.68 9.58
C LEU A 18 -3.08 1.02 10.73
N GLY A 19 -2.51 1.80 11.65
CA GLY A 19 -1.66 1.28 12.73
C GLY A 19 -2.33 0.15 13.53
N GLY A 20 -1.61 -0.96 13.71
CA GLY A 20 -2.08 -2.14 14.44
C GLY A 20 -3.07 -3.04 13.67
N ARG A 21 -3.47 -2.69 12.44
CA ARG A 21 -4.35 -3.54 11.62
C ARG A 21 -3.56 -4.66 10.95
N ILE A 22 -4.27 -5.74 10.64
CA ILE A 22 -3.74 -6.88 9.90
C ILE A 22 -4.14 -6.75 8.42
N ILE A 23 -3.16 -6.94 7.53
CA ILE A 23 -3.39 -6.97 6.09
C ILE A 23 -4.07 -8.30 5.72
N ALA A 24 -5.34 -8.24 5.33
CA ALA A 24 -6.09 -9.40 4.87
C ALA A 24 -5.66 -9.84 3.45
N SER A 25 -5.48 -8.88 2.55
CA SER A 25 -5.01 -9.09 1.18
C SER A 25 -4.37 -7.83 0.61
N LEU A 26 -3.51 -7.99 -0.40
CA LEU A 26 -2.93 -6.92 -1.20
C LEU A 26 -3.02 -7.29 -2.68
N ASP A 27 -3.80 -6.53 -3.44
CA ASP A 27 -4.00 -6.74 -4.87
C ASP A 27 -3.26 -5.68 -5.69
N ILE A 28 -2.38 -6.12 -6.59
CA ILE A 28 -1.66 -5.23 -7.51
C ILE A 28 -2.32 -5.29 -8.88
N VAL A 29 -3.10 -4.25 -9.19
CA VAL A 29 -3.90 -4.18 -10.42
C VAL A 29 -3.06 -3.83 -11.65
N SER A 30 -1.94 -3.12 -11.47
CA SER A 30 -1.04 -2.73 -12.56
C SER A 30 0.39 -3.16 -12.26
N PHE A 31 0.89 -4.13 -13.01
CA PHE A 31 2.27 -4.61 -12.88
C PHE A 31 3.30 -3.51 -13.14
N ALA A 32 2.99 -2.54 -14.00
CA ALA A 32 3.87 -1.40 -14.28
C ALA A 32 4.12 -0.49 -13.05
N ALA A 33 3.24 -0.55 -12.05
CA ALA A 33 3.43 0.17 -10.79
C ALA A 33 4.40 -0.54 -9.83
N LEU A 34 4.64 -1.84 -10.05
CA LEU A 34 5.47 -2.66 -9.20
C LEU A 34 6.91 -2.66 -9.74
N LYS A 35 7.82 -2.03 -8.98
CA LYS A 35 9.26 -2.12 -9.21
C LYS A 35 9.81 -3.34 -8.49
N THR A 36 11.01 -3.80 -8.90
CA THR A 36 11.71 -4.98 -8.36
C THR A 36 11.41 -5.19 -6.89
N PHE A 37 10.80 -6.33 -6.59
CA PHE A 37 10.23 -6.64 -5.29
C PHE A 37 10.79 -7.99 -4.83
N ASP A 38 11.43 -7.99 -3.68
CA ASP A 38 11.79 -9.18 -2.93
C ASP A 38 11.75 -8.78 -1.44
N PRO A 39 10.84 -9.33 -0.63
CA PRO A 39 9.92 -10.44 -0.91
C PRO A 39 8.72 -10.10 -1.82
N GLN A 40 8.01 -11.14 -2.27
CA GLN A 40 6.79 -11.02 -3.06
C GLN A 40 5.66 -10.30 -2.30
N PRO A 41 4.75 -9.56 -2.97
CA PRO A 41 3.61 -8.89 -2.34
C PRO A 41 2.75 -9.82 -1.46
N SER A 42 2.67 -11.10 -1.82
CA SER A 42 1.98 -12.13 -1.05
C SER A 42 2.53 -12.31 0.38
N ALA A 43 3.79 -11.94 0.63
CA ALA A 43 4.41 -11.98 1.95
C ALA A 43 3.80 -10.98 2.95
N LEU A 44 3.05 -9.98 2.47
CA LEU A 44 2.31 -9.04 3.31
C LEU A 44 0.97 -9.61 3.81
N THR A 45 0.53 -10.75 3.30
CA THR A 45 -0.70 -11.40 3.80
C THR A 45 -0.51 -11.76 5.28
N ALA A 46 -1.49 -11.39 6.11
CA ALA A 46 -1.46 -11.52 7.56
C ALA A 46 -0.35 -10.73 8.28
N ALA A 47 0.34 -9.80 7.60
CA ALA A 47 1.27 -8.89 8.24
C ALA A 47 0.51 -7.84 9.07
N THR A 48 1.07 -7.46 10.22
CA THR A 48 0.56 -6.36 11.06
C THR A 48 1.19 -5.07 10.59
N ILE A 49 0.40 -4.02 10.38
CA ILE A 49 0.91 -2.69 10.07
C ILE A 49 1.41 -2.05 11.37
N ASP A 50 2.70 -1.77 11.41
CA ASP A 50 3.36 -1.17 12.59
C ASP A 50 3.20 0.35 12.60
N GLY A 51 3.13 0.96 11.41
CA GLY A 51 2.89 2.39 11.26
C GLY A 51 3.09 2.88 9.84
N VAL A 52 2.80 4.17 9.65
CA VAL A 52 2.97 4.89 8.39
C VAL A 52 3.91 6.07 8.61
N SER A 53 4.90 6.19 7.75
CA SER A 53 5.86 7.29 7.76
C SER A 53 6.09 7.84 6.35
N ARG A 54 6.96 8.84 6.24
CA ARG A 54 7.45 9.31 4.94
C ARG A 54 8.96 9.39 4.91
N GLN A 55 9.50 9.08 3.74
CA GLN A 55 10.89 9.32 3.40
C GLN A 55 10.92 10.29 2.22
N GLY A 56 11.09 11.58 2.52
CA GLY A 56 10.97 12.64 1.51
C GLY A 56 9.57 12.66 0.89
N LYS A 57 9.49 12.26 -0.39
CA LYS A 57 8.27 12.20 -1.22
C LYS A 57 7.63 10.80 -1.32
N PHE A 58 8.17 9.84 -0.58
CA PHE A 58 7.68 8.46 -0.54
C PHE A 58 6.91 8.24 0.76
N LEU A 59 5.75 7.59 0.65
CA LEU A 59 5.06 7.00 1.79
C LEU A 59 5.71 5.64 2.08
N ASP A 60 5.86 5.33 3.36
CA ASP A 60 6.44 4.08 3.85
C ASP A 60 5.49 3.49 4.88
N ILE A 61 4.86 2.37 4.53
CA ILE A 61 4.04 1.58 5.45
C ILE A 61 4.91 0.43 5.93
N THR A 62 5.25 0.44 7.21
CA THR A 62 6.04 -0.62 7.84
C THR A 62 5.11 -1.70 8.35
N CYS A 63 5.44 -2.96 8.05
CA CYS A 63 4.64 -4.11 8.42
C CYS A 63 5.52 -5.22 9.00
N SER A 64 5.08 -5.85 10.07
CA SER A 64 5.74 -7.00 10.67
C SER A 64 5.01 -8.30 10.34
N THR A 65 5.77 -9.31 9.94
CA THR A 65 5.29 -10.67 9.68
C THR A 65 6.18 -11.70 10.36
N ALA A 66 5.57 -12.77 10.89
CA ALA A 66 6.30 -13.86 11.53
C ALA A 66 7.24 -14.60 10.56
N ALA A 67 6.92 -14.62 9.26
CA ALA A 67 7.67 -15.39 8.27
C ALA A 67 8.84 -14.62 7.65
N ALA A 68 8.73 -13.29 7.51
CA ALA A 68 9.71 -12.47 6.79
C ALA A 68 10.28 -11.29 7.60
N GLY A 69 9.89 -11.14 8.87
CA GLY A 69 10.31 -10.02 9.72
C GLY A 69 9.62 -8.72 9.32
N VAL A 70 10.38 -7.62 9.31
CA VAL A 70 9.87 -6.28 8.97
C VAL A 70 9.94 -6.05 7.47
N LEU A 71 8.82 -5.65 6.88
CA LEU A 71 8.64 -5.33 5.47
C LEU A 71 8.22 -3.87 5.30
N HIS A 72 8.56 -3.28 4.17
CA HIS A 72 8.22 -1.90 3.84
C HIS A 72 7.43 -1.83 2.53
N VAL A 73 6.26 -1.20 2.57
CA VAL A 73 5.49 -0.87 1.38
C VAL A 73 5.74 0.60 1.03
N ILE A 74 6.56 0.80 -0.01
CA ILE A 74 6.97 2.14 -0.45
C ILE A 74 6.09 2.61 -1.61
N ILE A 75 5.39 3.74 -1.42
CA ILE A 75 4.48 4.31 -2.43
C ILE A 75 4.97 5.70 -2.84
N HIS A 76 5.08 5.92 -4.15
CA HIS A 76 5.37 7.24 -4.74
C HIS A 76 4.17 7.73 -5.53
N LEU A 77 3.48 8.76 -5.03
CA LEU A 77 2.29 9.33 -5.68
C LEU A 77 2.60 10.17 -6.94
N ALA A 78 3.89 10.43 -7.22
CA ALA A 78 4.32 11.24 -8.35
C ALA A 78 3.57 12.60 -8.42
N ARG A 79 3.13 13.03 -9.61
CA ARG A 79 2.55 14.37 -9.79
C ARG A 79 1.08 14.48 -9.38
N ALA A 80 0.30 13.42 -9.61
CA ALA A 80 -1.16 13.44 -9.52
C ALA A 80 -1.75 12.15 -8.92
N GLY A 81 -0.93 11.29 -8.31
CA GLY A 81 -1.41 10.13 -7.58
C GLY A 81 -2.12 10.54 -6.29
N TRP A 82 -3.09 9.73 -5.89
CA TRP A 82 -3.92 9.94 -4.71
C TRP A 82 -4.18 8.60 -4.03
N ILE A 83 -4.57 8.65 -2.76
CA ILE A 83 -5.02 7.51 -1.99
C ILE A 83 -6.47 7.78 -1.60
N LEU A 84 -7.32 6.75 -1.68
CA LEU A 84 -8.71 6.81 -1.25
C LEU A 84 -8.96 5.73 -0.23
N TRP A 85 -9.41 6.18 0.94
CA TRP A 85 -9.96 5.32 1.95
C TRP A 85 -11.38 4.89 1.60
N ARG A 86 -11.71 3.63 1.87
CA ARG A 86 -13.07 3.08 1.77
C ARG A 86 -13.35 2.30 3.05
N ASP A 87 -14.55 2.44 3.59
CA ASP A 87 -14.95 1.73 4.82
C ASP A 87 -15.23 0.23 4.58
N GLY A 88 -15.41 -0.17 3.31
CA GLY A 88 -15.62 -1.56 2.91
C GLY A 88 -14.56 -2.05 1.92
N PRO A 89 -14.43 -3.37 1.76
CA PRO A 89 -13.53 -3.95 0.78
C PRO A 89 -13.88 -3.44 -0.63
N PRO A 90 -12.89 -3.25 -1.50
CA PRO A 90 -13.16 -2.91 -2.89
C PRO A 90 -14.03 -4.01 -3.52
N PRO A 91 -14.90 -3.68 -4.49
CA PRO A 91 -15.57 -4.71 -5.27
C PRO A 91 -14.52 -5.66 -5.85
N PRO A 92 -14.79 -6.97 -5.90
CA PRO A 92 -13.84 -7.92 -6.46
C PRO A 92 -13.46 -7.44 -7.87
N PRO A 93 -12.19 -7.54 -8.27
CA PRO A 93 -11.75 -7.09 -9.57
C PRO A 93 -12.66 -7.73 -10.62
N SER A 94 -13.24 -6.91 -11.51
CA SER A 94 -13.95 -7.47 -12.65
C SER A 94 -12.94 -8.34 -13.38
N ARG A 95 -13.21 -9.64 -13.54
CA ARG A 95 -12.38 -10.49 -14.40
C ARG A 95 -12.23 -9.72 -15.71
N LEU A 96 -11.00 -9.30 -16.04
CA LEU A 96 -10.68 -8.88 -17.39
C LEU A 96 -11.19 -10.03 -18.27
N GLY A 97 -12.21 -9.74 -19.06
CA GLY A 97 -12.90 -10.75 -19.84
C GLY A 97 -11.86 -11.55 -20.61
N GLY A 98 -11.94 -12.88 -20.48
CA GLY A 98 -11.30 -13.77 -21.43
C GLY A 98 -11.94 -13.52 -22.79
N GLY A 99 -11.37 -12.59 -23.54
CA GLY A 99 -11.59 -12.49 -24.97
C GLY A 99 -10.74 -13.58 -25.65
N PRO A 100 -11.29 -14.32 -26.62
CA PRO A 100 -10.57 -15.40 -27.26
C PRO A 100 -9.51 -14.80 -28.18
N LEU A 101 -8.24 -15.09 -27.92
CA LEU A 101 -7.15 -15.14 -28.90
C LEU A 101 -6.19 -16.24 -28.48
#